data_AF-A0AAU0F011-F1
#
_entry.id   AF-A0AAU0F011-F1
#
_cell.length_a   1.000
_cell.length_b   1.000
_cell.length_c   1.000
_cell.angle_alpha   90.00
_cell.angle_beta   90.00
_cell.angle_gamma   90.00
#
_symmetry.space_group_name_H-M   'P 1'
#
loop_
_entity.id
_entity.type
_entity.pdbx_description
1 polymer ?
#
loop_
_entity_poly.entity_id
_entity_poly.type
_entity_poly.pdbx_seq_one_letter_code
_entity_poly.pdbx_strand_id
1 'polypeptide(L)'
;MDIELPGIAKPRIQTPESKRWNRATLASLSFGYSSNISLLQLTTFYNGIANKGTMVKPLFIDKIMKDGQITYEAQPEVMVKKMASDKAY
;
A
#
# COMPACT_ATOMS: atom_id res chain seq x y z
N MET A 1 0.75 -0.96 6.33
CA MET A 1 0.62 0.43 5.88
C MET A 1 -0.17 1.14 6.95
N ASP A 2 0.50 2.01 7.69
CA ASP A 2 -0.17 2.89 8.65
C ASP A 2 -0.50 4.19 7.91
N ILE A 3 -1.79 4.51 7.80
CA ILE A 3 -2.29 5.65 7.01
C ILE A 3 -3.01 6.57 7.96
N GLU A 4 -2.81 7.88 7.78
CA GLU A 4 -3.37 8.96 8.60
C GLU A 4 -4.87 9.19 8.34
N LEU A 5 -5.61 8.13 8.01
CA LEU A 5 -7.03 8.17 7.77
C LEU A 5 -7.73 7.14 8.69
N PRO A 6 -8.68 7.59 9.52
CA PRO A 6 -9.42 6.68 10.38
C PRO A 6 -10.29 5.73 9.55
N GLY A 7 -10.48 4.50 10.04
CA GLY A 7 -11.38 3.53 9.43
C GLY A 7 -10.81 2.76 8.23
N ILE A 8 -9.53 2.91 7.90
CA ILE A 8 -8.91 2.13 6.83
C ILE A 8 -8.80 0.66 7.22
N ALA A 9 -9.43 -0.21 6.44
CA ALA A 9 -9.35 -1.65 6.60
C ALA A 9 -7.91 -2.14 6.38
N LYS A 10 -7.42 -2.96 7.32
CA LYS A 10 -6.15 -3.68 7.14
C LYS A 10 -6.31 -4.73 6.04
N PRO A 11 -5.28 -4.95 5.20
CA PRO A 11 -5.35 -6.01 4.21
C PRO A 11 -5.46 -7.35 4.93
N ARG A 12 -6.23 -8.28 4.38
CA ARG A 12 -6.32 -9.65 4.88
C ARG A 12 -5.83 -10.60 3.81
N ILE A 13 -4.75 -11.32 4.09
CA ILE A 13 -4.21 -12.37 3.24
C ILE A 13 -4.43 -13.69 3.97
N GLN A 14 -4.97 -14.69 3.28
CA GLN A 14 -5.03 -16.03 3.84
C GLN A 14 -3.62 -16.61 3.92
N THR A 15 -3.26 -17.14 5.07
CA THR A 15 -1.97 -17.79 5.32
C THR A 15 -2.18 -19.25 5.74
N PRO A 16 -1.14 -20.10 5.70
CA PRO A 16 -1.24 -21.50 6.13
C PRO A 16 -1.75 -21.71 7.57
N GLU A 17 -1.62 -20.70 8.43
CA GLU A 17 -2.11 -20.71 9.82
C GLU A 17 -3.65 -20.55 9.90
N SER A 18 -4.30 -20.14 8.81
CA SER A 18 -5.76 -19.99 8.73
C SER A 18 -6.45 -21.35 8.69
N LYS A 19 -7.48 -21.55 9.52
CA LYS A 19 -8.37 -22.73 9.45
C LYS A 19 -9.06 -22.90 8.08
N ARG A 20 -9.09 -21.83 7.26
CA ARG A 20 -9.67 -21.85 5.90
C ARG A 20 -8.64 -22.20 4.82
N TRP A 21 -7.39 -22.46 5.20
CA TRP A 21 -6.34 -22.84 4.27
C TRP A 21 -6.55 -24.25 3.71
N ASN A 22 -6.44 -24.40 2.41
CA ASN A 22 -6.44 -25.69 1.71
C ASN A 22 -5.46 -25.65 0.52
N ARG A 23 -5.35 -26.76 -0.22
CA ARG A 23 -4.42 -26.89 -1.35
C ARG A 23 -4.65 -25.86 -2.46
N ALA A 24 -5.89 -25.43 -2.67
CA ALA A 24 -6.25 -24.44 -3.69
C ALA A 24 -5.98 -22.99 -3.22
N THR A 25 -5.87 -22.74 -1.91
CA THR A 25 -5.70 -21.39 -1.37
C THR A 25 -4.45 -20.69 -1.90
N LEU A 26 -3.33 -21.41 -2.04
CA LEU A 26 -2.09 -20.84 -2.57
C LEU A 26 -2.25 -20.38 -4.02
N ALA A 27 -2.85 -21.21 -4.88
CA ALA A 27 -3.11 -20.84 -6.28
C ALA A 27 -4.08 -19.66 -6.37
N SER A 28 -5.17 -19.72 -5.61
CA SER A 28 -6.17 -18.64 -5.52
C SER A 28 -5.59 -17.33 -5.00
N LEU A 29 -4.56 -17.37 -4.15
CA LEU A 29 -3.87 -16.16 -3.69
C LEU A 29 -3.17 -15.45 -4.84
N SER A 30 -2.52 -16.17 -5.74
CA SER A 30 -1.88 -15.61 -6.94
C SER A 30 -2.86 -14.92 -7.88
N PHE A 31 -4.12 -15.37 -7.89
CA PHE A 31 -5.23 -14.72 -8.63
C PHE A 31 -6.00 -13.68 -7.80
N GLY A 32 -5.64 -13.47 -6.54
CA GLY A 32 -6.25 -12.49 -5.64
C GLY A 32 -7.51 -12.94 -4.88
N TYR A 33 -8.08 -14.11 -5.18
CA TYR A 33 -9.32 -14.59 -4.53
C TYR A 33 -9.18 -14.89 -3.03
N SER A 34 -7.96 -15.19 -2.57
CA SER A 34 -7.68 -15.49 -1.15
C SER A 34 -7.11 -14.27 -0.40
N SER A 35 -7.34 -13.07 -0.92
CA SER A 35 -6.93 -11.81 -0.31
C SER A 35 -8.04 -10.77 -0.37
N ASN A 36 -8.15 -9.94 0.66
CA ASN A 36 -8.96 -8.73 0.66
C ASN A 36 -8.01 -7.54 0.82
N ILE A 37 -7.95 -6.70 -0.21
CA ILE A 37 -7.07 -5.53 -0.27
C ILE A 37 -7.98 -4.33 -0.59
N SER A 38 -7.81 -3.23 0.15
CA SER A 38 -8.59 -2.02 -0.15
C SER A 38 -8.12 -1.37 -1.45
N LEU A 39 -9.00 -0.60 -2.11
CA LEU A 39 -8.64 0.10 -3.33
C LEU A 39 -7.43 1.02 -3.12
N LEU A 40 -7.37 1.72 -1.97
CA LEU A 40 -6.24 2.58 -1.66
C LEU A 40 -4.91 1.80 -1.54
N GLN A 41 -4.92 0.61 -0.94
CA GLN A 41 -3.73 -0.24 -0.85
C GLN A 41 -3.29 -0.72 -2.23
N LEU A 42 -4.26 -1.09 -3.09
CA LEU A 42 -3.98 -1.50 -4.45
C LEU A 42 -3.40 -0.34 -5.27
N THR A 43 -3.99 0.85 -5.21
CA THR A 43 -3.46 2.04 -5.90
C THR A 43 -2.07 2.42 -5.38
N THR A 44 -1.83 2.29 -4.08
CA THR A 44 -0.50 2.52 -3.50
C THR A 44 0.52 1.54 -4.06
N PHE A 45 0.18 0.25 -4.18
CA PHE A 45 1.05 -0.72 -4.82
C PHE A 45 1.41 -0.32 -6.27
N TYR A 46 0.42 0.12 -7.05
CA TYR A 46 0.65 0.58 -8.42
C TYR A 46 1.44 1.89 -8.52
N ASN A 47 1.41 2.75 -7.49
CA ASN A 47 2.27 3.94 -7.46
C ASN A 47 3.75 3.57 -7.49
N GLY A 48 4.13 2.45 -6.86
CA GLY A 48 5.50 1.99 -6.82
C GLY A 48 5.95 1.45 -8.17
N ILE A 49 5.04 0.81 -8.92
CA ILE A 49 5.29 0.42 -10.30
C ILE A 49 5.49 1.66 -11.18
N ALA A 50 4.58 2.65 -11.08
CA ALA A 50 4.68 3.90 -11.82
C ALA A 50 5.97 4.70 -11.46
N ASN A 51 6.42 4.60 -10.21
CA ASN A 51 7.62 5.24 -9.69
C ASN A 51 8.86 4.32 -9.74
N LYS A 52 8.99 3.53 -10.83
CA LYS A 52 10.19 2.72 -11.15
C LYS A 52 10.64 1.80 -10.01
N GLY A 53 9.69 1.18 -9.34
CA GLY A 53 9.92 0.26 -8.22
C GLY A 53 10.08 0.92 -6.85
N THR A 54 9.95 2.25 -6.74
CA THR A 54 9.96 2.97 -5.44
C THR A 54 8.54 3.29 -5.00
N MET A 55 7.97 2.49 -4.11
CA MET A 55 6.63 2.73 -3.56
C MET A 55 6.68 3.81 -2.47
N VAL A 56 5.81 4.81 -2.57
CA VAL A 56 5.70 5.92 -1.61
C VAL A 56 4.37 5.89 -0.89
N LYS A 57 4.34 6.42 0.33
CA LYS A 57 3.13 6.54 1.14
C LYS A 57 2.16 7.55 0.48
N PRO A 58 0.86 7.24 0.38
CA PRO A 58 -0.12 8.20 -0.11
C PRO A 58 -0.24 9.39 0.85
N LEU A 59 -0.26 10.60 0.29
CA LEU A 59 -0.42 11.86 1.03
C LEU A 59 -1.82 12.42 0.77
N PHE A 60 -2.50 12.86 1.83
CA PHE A 60 -3.86 13.43 1.77
C PHE A 60 -3.92 14.89 2.19
N ILE A 61 -2.93 15.33 2.96
CA ILE A 61 -2.74 16.72 3.38
C ILE A 61 -1.50 17.20 2.65
N ASP A 62 -1.60 18.29 1.89
CA ASP A 62 -0.45 18.92 1.24
C ASP A 62 0.22 19.92 2.20
N LYS A 63 -0.57 20.84 2.77
CA LYS A 63 -0.08 21.85 3.73
C LYS A 63 -1.08 22.08 4.84
N ILE A 64 -0.57 22.43 6.02
CA ILE A 64 -1.36 23.00 7.12
C ILE A 64 -0.89 24.43 7.30
N MET A 65 -1.83 25.36 7.30
CA MET A 65 -1.57 26.78 7.51
C MET A 65 -2.28 27.28 8.75
N LYS A 66 -1.59 28.13 9.51
CA LYS A 66 -2.14 28.82 10.67
C LYS A 66 -1.66 30.27 10.64
N ASP A 67 -2.59 31.21 10.72
CA ASP A 67 -2.31 32.66 10.75
C ASP A 67 -1.43 33.13 9.57
N GLY A 68 -1.66 32.57 8.38
CA GLY A 68 -0.89 32.89 7.16
C GLY A 68 0.47 32.21 7.06
N GLN A 69 0.91 31.43 8.06
CA GLN A 69 2.16 30.70 8.06
C GLN A 69 1.94 29.20 7.84
N ILE A 70 2.82 28.57 7.06
CA ILE A 70 2.82 27.12 6.83
C ILE A 70 3.44 26.44 8.06
N THR A 71 2.68 25.59 8.73
CA THR A 71 3.12 24.84 9.92
C THR A 71 3.45 23.37 9.62
N TYR A 72 2.98 22.87 8.47
CA TYR A 72 3.29 21.55 7.94
C TYR A 72 3.23 21.61 6.42
N GLU A 73 4.17 20.95 5.76
CA GLU A 73 4.18 20.70 4.32
C GLU A 73 4.56 19.25 4.09
N ALA A 74 3.75 18.55 3.32
CA ALA A 74 3.89 17.13 3.12
C ALA A 74 5.12 16.80 2.29
N GLN A 75 5.83 15.77 2.71
CA GLN A 75 7.00 15.26 2.01
C GLN A 75 6.75 13.80 1.63
N PRO A 76 7.16 13.37 0.42
CA PRO A 76 7.06 11.97 0.04
C PRO A 76 7.82 11.06 1.01
N GLU A 77 7.11 10.10 1.60
CA GLU A 77 7.71 9.08 2.46
C GLU A 77 7.89 7.77 1.67
N VAL A 78 9.12 7.27 1.56
CA VAL A 78 9.40 6.01 0.85
C VAL A 78 9.04 4.83 1.75
N MET A 79 8.10 4.00 1.27
CA MET A 79 7.70 2.77 1.95
C MET A 79 8.55 1.57 1.52
N VAL A 80 8.78 1.44 0.21
CA VAL A 80 9.59 0.37 -0.38
C VAL A 80 10.49 0.97 -1.43
N LYS A 81 11.81 0.90 -1.21
CA LYS A 81 12.80 1.50 -2.11
C LYS A 81 12.99 0.74 -3.43
N LYS A 82 12.78 -0.58 -3.42
CA LYS A 82 12.99 -1.44 -4.59
C LYS A 82 12.03 -2.62 -4.55
N MET A 83 10.93 -2.53 -5.31
CA MET A 83 9.91 -3.57 -5.37
C MET A 83 10.32 -4.76 -6.24
N ALA A 84 11.17 -4.56 -7.25
CA ALA A 84 11.70 -5.60 -8.13
C ALA A 84 13.09 -5.23 -8.68
N SER A 85 13.67 -6.14 -9.46
CA SER A 85 14.95 -5.90 -10.15
C SER A 85 14.85 -4.75 -11.15
N ASP A 86 15.98 -4.11 -11.48
CA ASP A 86 16.02 -2.98 -12.41
C ASP A 86 15.60 -3.37 -13.85
N LYS A 87 15.64 -4.66 -14.20
CA LYS A 87 15.19 -5.19 -15.50
C LYS A 87 13.66 -5.33 -15.62
N ALA A 88 12.93 -5.22 -14.52
CA ALA A 88 11.48 -5.46 -14.48
C ALA A 88 10.65 -4.20 -14.76
N TYR A 89 11.30 -3.05 -14.92
CA TYR A 89 10.70 -1.73 -15.12
C TYR A 89 11.21 -1.08 -16.42
#